data_AF-A0A7C0UH15-F1
#
_entry.id   AF-A0A7C0UH15-F1
#
_cell.length_a   1.000
_cell.length_b   1.000
_cell.length_c   1.000
_cell.angle_alpha   90.00
_cell.angle_beta   90.00
_cell.angle_gamma   90.00
#
_symmetry.space_group_name_H-M   'P 1'
#
loop_
_entity.id
_entity.type
_entity.pdbx_description
1 polymer ?
#
loop_
_entity_poly.entity_id
_entity_poly.type
_entity_poly.pdbx_seq_one_letter_code
_entity_poly.pdbx_strand_id
1 'polypeptide(L)'
;VVHEYHAKGRLTTTVLAVAALDDALGIINFGIAMSVVLFLISPARADVNMGMMVLEPLLKIAFSVGLGFLGGYLLNLMLRKAERPGAIIALTTGTLLLTFSIAGALGIDELLSTMSLGVLLTNISPHAEKIFSIIETYIEEVIFIAFFVISGAHVDFSVLFSSWMLVVVYIAIRFIGKYTGAMAGGLISKAPASITKNLGFALVPQGGIVVGLALMMYQTPGLEDVGNIILNVTIGATAIHEIIGPPIAKFSLRRAGELKGGE
;
A
#
# COMPACT_ATOMS: atom_id res chain seq x y z
N VAL A 1 -13.09 4.03 9.96
CA VAL A 1 -12.75 4.72 11.24
C VAL A 1 -12.59 6.24 11.11
N VAL A 2 -11.55 6.79 10.47
CA VAL A 2 -11.36 8.27 10.47
C VAL A 2 -12.56 9.01 9.86
N HIS A 3 -13.01 8.56 8.68
CA HIS A 3 -14.19 9.12 8.01
C HIS A 3 -15.47 8.91 8.84
N GLU A 4 -15.73 7.66 9.22
CA GLU A 4 -16.90 7.21 10.00
C GLU A 4 -17.11 7.98 11.31
N TYR A 5 -16.04 8.26 12.07
CA TYR A 5 -16.12 8.99 13.34
C TYR A 5 -15.83 10.49 13.19
N HIS A 6 -15.71 10.97 11.94
CA HIS A 6 -15.31 12.34 11.63
C HIS A 6 -14.11 12.81 12.48
N ALA A 7 -13.12 11.93 12.65
CA ALA A 7 -11.99 12.17 13.52
C ALA A 7 -11.16 13.35 12.98
N LYS A 8 -10.77 14.27 13.86
CA LYS A 8 -9.99 15.45 13.48
C LYS A 8 -8.99 15.79 14.56
N GLY A 9 -7.74 15.98 14.15
CA GLY A 9 -6.67 16.44 15.01
C GLY A 9 -5.30 16.06 14.45
N ARG A 10 -4.27 16.29 15.26
CA ARG A 10 -2.87 16.12 14.83
C ARG A 10 -2.55 14.64 14.59
N LEU A 11 -2.99 13.74 15.47
CA LEU A 11 -2.79 12.30 15.30
C LEU A 11 -3.48 11.82 14.02
N THR A 12 -4.71 12.23 13.76
CA THR A 12 -5.46 11.85 12.56
C THR A 12 -4.72 12.24 11.29
N THR A 13 -4.27 13.49 11.19
CA THR A 13 -3.49 13.96 10.02
C THR A 13 -2.15 13.23 9.91
N THR A 14 -1.47 12.97 11.04
CA THR A 14 -0.21 12.21 11.05
C THR A 14 -0.42 10.75 10.63
N VAL A 15 -1.50 10.09 11.07
CA VAL A 15 -1.81 8.71 10.69
C VAL A 15 -2.02 8.60 9.20
N LEU A 16 -2.82 9.50 8.60
CA LEU A 16 -3.06 9.50 7.15
C LEU A 16 -1.77 9.74 6.36
N ALA A 17 -0.95 10.70 6.78
CA ALA A 17 0.31 11.00 6.11
C ALA A 17 1.32 9.85 6.24
N VAL A 18 1.45 9.27 7.43
CA VAL A 18 2.38 8.16 7.69
C VAL A 18 1.91 6.88 6.99
N ALA A 19 0.60 6.61 6.94
CA ALA A 19 0.06 5.47 6.20
C ALA A 19 0.36 5.58 4.70
N ALA A 20 0.12 6.75 4.09
CA ALA A 20 0.44 6.96 2.67
C ALA A 20 1.94 6.80 2.37
N LEU A 21 2.81 7.29 3.26
CA LEU A 21 4.26 7.13 3.12
C LEU A 21 4.69 5.66 3.34
N ASP A 22 4.07 4.98 4.29
CA ASP A 22 4.33 3.57 4.59
C ASP A 22 3.99 2.67 3.41
N ASP A 23 2.86 2.90 2.73
CA ASP A 23 2.47 2.15 1.53
C ASP A 23 3.51 2.35 0.40
N ALA A 24 3.92 3.59 0.17
CA ALA A 24 4.94 3.91 -0.84
C ALA A 24 6.28 3.23 -0.54
N LEU A 25 6.74 3.32 0.72
CA LEU A 25 7.97 2.67 1.17
C LEU A 25 7.84 1.14 1.15
N GLY A 26 6.66 0.60 1.42
CA GLY A 26 6.36 -0.83 1.34
C GLY A 26 6.58 -1.38 -0.06
N ILE A 27 6.04 -0.69 -1.08
CA ILE A 27 6.22 -1.05 -2.50
C ILE A 27 7.70 -0.95 -2.89
N ILE A 28 8.38 0.15 -2.52
CA ILE A 28 9.81 0.35 -2.80
C ILE A 28 10.66 -0.76 -2.16
N ASN A 29 10.43 -1.05 -0.89
CA ASN A 29 11.18 -2.09 -0.16
C ASN A 29 10.91 -3.49 -0.74
N PHE A 30 9.67 -3.77 -1.17
CA PHE A 30 9.34 -5.01 -1.85
C PHE A 30 10.08 -5.13 -3.19
N GLY A 31 10.08 -4.08 -4.01
CA GLY A 31 10.81 -4.07 -5.28
C GLY A 31 12.31 -4.33 -5.09
N ILE A 32 12.94 -3.67 -4.11
CA ILE A 32 14.35 -3.91 -3.76
C ILE A 32 14.56 -5.35 -3.29
N ALA A 33 13.71 -5.86 -2.39
CA ALA A 33 13.81 -7.23 -1.90
C ALA A 33 13.67 -8.26 -3.03
N MET A 34 12.70 -8.07 -3.94
CA MET A 34 12.50 -8.93 -5.11
C MET A 34 13.71 -8.89 -6.05
N SER A 35 14.27 -7.72 -6.32
CA SER A 35 15.51 -7.62 -7.11
C SER A 35 16.67 -8.41 -6.48
N VAL A 36 16.83 -8.35 -5.16
CA VAL A 36 17.84 -9.13 -4.44
C VAL A 36 17.54 -10.63 -4.53
N VAL A 37 16.29 -11.05 -4.31
CA VAL A 37 15.90 -12.47 -4.38
C VAL A 37 16.13 -13.03 -5.78
N LEU A 38 15.66 -12.35 -6.82
CA LEU A 38 15.83 -12.75 -8.22
C LEU A 38 17.32 -12.86 -8.60
N PHE A 39 18.14 -11.93 -8.11
CA PHE A 39 19.59 -12.02 -8.27
C PHE A 39 20.18 -13.26 -7.58
N LEU A 40 19.77 -13.53 -6.33
CA LEU A 40 20.28 -14.66 -5.57
C LEU A 40 19.92 -16.00 -6.22
N ILE A 41 18.73 -16.14 -6.81
CA ILE A 41 18.31 -17.40 -7.47
C ILE A 41 18.79 -17.51 -8.92
N SER A 42 19.26 -16.42 -9.53
CA SER A 42 19.72 -16.42 -10.92
C SER A 42 20.99 -17.28 -11.10
N PRO A 43 21.00 -18.26 -12.04
CA PRO A 43 22.17 -19.11 -12.30
C PRO A 43 23.39 -18.35 -12.81
N ALA A 44 23.19 -17.17 -13.41
CA ALA A 44 24.23 -16.33 -14.02
C ALA A 44 24.94 -15.40 -13.01
N ARG A 45 25.37 -15.94 -11.85
CA ARG A 45 26.03 -15.14 -10.79
C ARG A 45 27.42 -14.61 -11.18
N ALA A 46 28.02 -15.10 -12.27
CA ALA A 46 29.44 -14.92 -12.57
C ALA A 46 29.83 -13.55 -13.16
N ASP A 47 28.89 -12.82 -13.80
CA ASP A 47 29.20 -11.58 -14.53
C ASP A 47 28.49 -10.32 -13.98
N VAL A 48 27.87 -10.40 -12.80
CA VAL A 48 27.04 -9.30 -12.30
C VAL A 48 27.89 -8.30 -11.52
N ASN A 49 27.98 -7.09 -12.07
CA ASN A 49 28.62 -5.95 -11.43
C ASN A 49 27.82 -5.52 -10.18
N MET A 50 28.45 -5.55 -9.00
CA MET A 50 27.82 -5.15 -7.73
C MET A 50 27.18 -3.74 -7.78
N GLY A 51 27.71 -2.83 -8.60
CA GLY A 51 27.11 -1.50 -8.79
C GLY A 51 25.73 -1.54 -9.46
N MET A 52 25.50 -2.49 -10.37
CA MET A 52 24.21 -2.66 -11.06
C MET A 52 23.13 -3.20 -10.12
N MET A 53 23.50 -3.90 -9.05
CA MET A 53 22.54 -4.44 -8.07
C MET A 53 21.82 -3.36 -7.27
N VAL A 54 22.44 -2.21 -7.06
CA VAL A 54 21.83 -1.05 -6.38
C VAL A 54 21.23 -0.09 -7.40
N LEU A 55 21.89 0.09 -8.54
CA LEU A 55 21.46 1.04 -9.56
C LEU A 55 20.17 0.60 -10.26
N GLU A 56 20.00 -0.68 -10.58
CA GLU A 56 18.82 -1.16 -11.31
C GLU A 56 17.51 -0.96 -10.52
N PRO A 57 17.40 -1.34 -9.23
CA PRO A 57 16.19 -1.06 -8.45
C PRO A 57 15.89 0.44 -8.33
N LEU A 58 16.93 1.27 -8.15
CA LEU A 58 16.77 2.73 -8.09
C LEU A 58 16.26 3.32 -9.40
N LEU A 59 16.77 2.83 -10.54
CA LEU A 59 16.27 3.21 -11.85
C LEU A 59 14.82 2.77 -12.06
N LYS A 60 14.46 1.54 -11.67
CA LYS A 60 13.07 1.07 -11.74
C LYS A 60 12.13 1.97 -10.95
N ILE A 61 12.49 2.32 -9.71
CA ILE A 61 11.73 3.28 -8.88
C ILE A 61 11.60 4.63 -9.59
N ALA A 62 12.70 5.19 -10.08
CA ALA A 62 12.70 6.50 -10.75
C ALA A 62 11.83 6.49 -12.01
N PHE A 63 11.92 5.46 -12.84
CA PHE A 63 11.10 5.31 -14.05
C PHE A 63 9.63 5.05 -13.71
N SER A 64 9.31 4.29 -12.66
CA SER A 64 7.93 4.10 -12.21
C SER A 64 7.30 5.41 -11.77
N VAL A 65 8.00 6.19 -10.94
CA VAL A 65 7.52 7.52 -10.52
C VAL A 65 7.37 8.44 -11.73
N GLY A 66 8.34 8.45 -12.65
CA GLY A 66 8.30 9.25 -13.86
C GLY A 66 7.13 8.90 -14.78
N LEU A 67 6.86 7.61 -15.01
CA LEU A 67 5.72 7.13 -15.80
C LEU A 67 4.40 7.50 -15.13
N GLY A 68 4.30 7.33 -13.82
CA GLY A 68 3.14 7.73 -13.05
C GLY A 68 2.85 9.22 -13.16
N PHE A 69 3.89 10.06 -13.02
CA PHE A 69 3.76 11.52 -13.18
C PHE A 69 3.37 11.89 -14.61
N LEU A 70 3.92 11.21 -15.62
CA LEU A 70 3.47 11.43 -16.99
C LEU A 70 1.98 11.08 -17.15
N GLY A 71 1.54 9.92 -16.64
CA GLY A 71 0.14 9.49 -16.66
C GLY A 71 -0.78 10.46 -15.93
N GLY A 72 -0.40 10.94 -14.74
CA GLY A 72 -1.19 11.88 -13.94
C GLY A 72 -1.31 13.25 -14.60
N TYR A 73 -0.24 13.69 -15.27
CA TYR A 73 -0.25 14.94 -16.02
C TYR A 73 -1.19 14.84 -17.23
N LEU A 74 -1.09 13.76 -18.01
CA LEU A 74 -1.97 13.51 -19.14
C LEU A 74 -3.44 13.39 -18.70
N LEU A 75 -3.71 12.66 -17.63
CA LEU A 75 -5.05 12.53 -17.07
C LEU A 75 -5.60 13.91 -16.65
N ASN A 76 -4.80 14.74 -15.97
CA ASN A 76 -5.22 16.09 -15.59
C ASN A 76 -5.60 16.93 -16.82
N LEU A 77 -4.85 16.84 -17.93
CA LEU A 77 -5.18 17.54 -19.17
C LEU A 77 -6.50 17.06 -19.79
N MET A 78 -6.74 15.74 -19.78
CA MET A 78 -7.98 15.14 -20.31
C MET A 78 -9.19 15.50 -19.44
N LEU A 79 -9.02 15.49 -18.12
CA LEU A 79 -10.10 15.76 -17.16
C LEU A 79 -10.55 17.22 -17.15
N ARG A 80 -9.73 18.18 -17.59
CA ARG A 80 -10.15 19.58 -17.77
C ARG A 80 -11.36 19.75 -18.69
N LYS A 81 -11.60 18.80 -19.58
CA LYS A 81 -12.73 18.80 -20.53
C LYS A 81 -13.86 17.85 -20.12
N ALA A 82 -13.70 17.11 -19.02
CA ALA A 82 -14.63 16.06 -18.60
C ALA A 82 -15.53 16.57 -17.48
N GLU A 83 -16.81 16.77 -17.78
CA GLU A 83 -17.79 17.21 -16.79
C GLU A 83 -18.67 16.06 -16.26
N ARG A 84 -18.91 15.04 -17.09
CA ARG A 84 -19.80 13.92 -16.77
C ARG A 84 -19.08 12.88 -15.89
N PRO A 85 -19.71 12.41 -14.79
CA PRO A 85 -19.10 11.40 -13.90
C PRO A 85 -18.61 10.15 -14.64
N GLY A 86 -19.39 9.63 -15.58
CA GLY A 86 -18.99 8.46 -16.38
C GLY A 86 -17.74 8.71 -17.25
N ALA A 87 -17.55 9.92 -17.75
CA ALA A 87 -16.34 10.28 -18.49
C ALA A 87 -15.12 10.37 -17.56
N ILE A 88 -15.29 10.91 -16.36
CA ILE A 88 -14.23 10.98 -15.34
C ILE A 88 -13.79 9.57 -14.93
N ILE A 89 -14.74 8.67 -14.68
CA ILE A 89 -14.47 7.26 -14.37
C ILE A 89 -13.71 6.59 -15.53
N ALA A 90 -14.24 6.69 -16.76
CA ALA A 90 -13.63 6.06 -17.92
C ALA A 90 -12.20 6.56 -18.18
N LEU A 91 -11.97 7.87 -18.09
CA LEU A 91 -10.64 8.46 -18.26
C LEU A 91 -9.69 8.02 -17.15
N THR A 92 -10.14 8.06 -15.89
CA THR A 92 -9.26 7.74 -14.76
C THR A 92 -8.90 6.26 -14.76
N THR A 93 -9.88 5.36 -14.86
CA THR A 93 -9.64 3.91 -14.92
C THR A 93 -8.83 3.55 -16.17
N GLY A 94 -9.14 4.17 -17.31
CA GLY A 94 -8.40 3.96 -18.56
C GLY A 94 -6.94 4.37 -18.45
N THR A 95 -6.63 5.53 -17.87
CA THR A 95 -5.24 5.95 -17.65
C THR A 95 -4.54 5.07 -16.61
N LEU A 96 -5.21 4.68 -15.52
CA LEU A 96 -4.63 3.76 -14.53
C LEU A 96 -4.24 2.41 -15.15
N LEU A 97 -5.15 1.78 -15.91
CA LEU A 97 -4.88 0.50 -16.59
C LEU A 97 -3.79 0.63 -17.65
N LEU A 98 -3.75 1.74 -18.39
CA LEU A 98 -2.72 2.02 -19.37
C LEU A 98 -1.35 2.21 -18.70
N THR A 99 -1.28 3.01 -17.63
CA THR A 99 -0.05 3.21 -16.84
C THR A 99 0.44 1.89 -16.24
N PHE A 100 -0.47 1.09 -15.67
CA PHE A 100 -0.15 -0.25 -15.16
C PHE A 100 0.42 -1.15 -16.26
N SER A 101 -0.23 -1.21 -17.42
CA SER A 101 0.19 -2.07 -18.54
C SER A 101 1.53 -1.63 -19.14
N ILE A 102 1.77 -0.33 -19.28
CA ILE A 102 3.06 0.20 -19.76
C ILE A 102 4.16 -0.09 -18.73
N ALA A 103 3.89 0.07 -17.43
CA ALA A 103 4.85 -0.26 -16.38
C ALA A 103 5.29 -1.73 -16.45
N GLY A 104 4.32 -2.65 -16.55
CA GLY A 104 4.62 -4.08 -16.67
C GLY A 104 5.38 -4.42 -17.97
N ALA A 105 5.02 -3.78 -19.09
CA ALA A 105 5.74 -3.97 -20.36
C ALA A 105 7.18 -3.45 -20.32
N LEU A 106 7.46 -2.42 -19.53
CA LEU A 106 8.81 -1.88 -19.32
C LEU A 106 9.58 -2.63 -18.21
N GLY A 107 8.94 -3.56 -17.49
CA GLY A 107 9.55 -4.27 -16.36
C GLY A 107 9.87 -3.35 -15.17
N ILE A 108 9.08 -2.29 -14.99
CA ILE A 108 9.15 -1.37 -13.84
C ILE A 108 7.92 -1.59 -12.94
N ASP A 109 7.96 -1.08 -11.71
CA ASP A 109 6.92 -1.34 -10.71
C ASP A 109 5.57 -0.68 -11.09
N GLU A 110 4.54 -1.50 -11.25
CA GLU A 110 3.21 -1.11 -11.72
C GLU A 110 2.39 -0.40 -10.63
N LEU A 111 2.51 -0.84 -9.38
CA LEU A 111 1.82 -0.24 -8.24
C LEU A 111 2.37 1.15 -7.93
N LEU A 112 3.69 1.30 -7.91
CA LEU A 112 4.37 2.57 -7.70
C LEU A 112 4.05 3.56 -8.83
N SER A 113 3.95 3.08 -10.08
CA SER A 113 3.58 3.91 -11.23
C SER A 113 2.15 4.44 -11.09
N THR A 114 1.19 3.58 -10.78
CA THR A 114 -0.21 3.97 -10.61
C THR A 114 -0.45 4.83 -9.36
N MET A 115 0.27 4.57 -8.27
CA MET A 115 0.23 5.42 -7.07
C MET A 115 0.82 6.81 -7.34
N SER A 116 1.95 6.89 -8.05
CA SER A 116 2.60 8.16 -8.41
C SER A 116 1.71 9.02 -9.32
N LEU A 117 0.90 8.39 -10.19
CA LEU A 117 -0.15 9.07 -10.96
C LEU A 117 -1.14 9.79 -10.05
N GLY A 118 -1.66 9.11 -9.02
CA GLY A 118 -2.58 9.69 -8.04
C GLY A 118 -1.94 10.81 -7.21
N VAL A 119 -0.68 10.62 -6.79
CA VAL A 119 0.11 11.65 -6.09
C VAL A 119 0.19 12.92 -6.92
N LEU A 120 0.61 12.83 -8.18
CA LEU A 120 0.71 14.00 -9.04
C LEU A 120 -0.67 14.65 -9.25
N LEU A 121 -1.67 13.86 -9.63
CA LEU A 121 -3.01 14.36 -9.95
C LEU A 121 -3.60 15.17 -8.78
N THR A 122 -3.46 14.67 -7.56
CA THR A 122 -3.94 15.33 -6.33
C THR A 122 -3.28 16.70 -6.12
N ASN A 123 -2.00 16.83 -6.49
CA ASN A 123 -1.23 18.05 -6.24
C ASN A 123 -1.36 19.11 -7.35
N ILE A 124 -1.75 18.72 -8.57
CA ILE A 124 -1.82 19.64 -9.72
C ILE A 124 -3.24 19.92 -10.21
N SER A 125 -4.22 19.10 -9.83
CA SER A 125 -5.59 19.23 -10.34
C SER A 125 -6.46 20.04 -9.39
N PRO A 126 -7.07 21.15 -9.84
CA PRO A 126 -8.03 21.90 -9.02
C PRO A 126 -9.32 21.12 -8.74
N HIS A 127 -9.55 20.01 -9.46
CA HIS A 127 -10.74 19.18 -9.32
C HIS A 127 -10.46 17.83 -8.63
N ALA A 128 -9.28 17.68 -8.00
CA ALA A 128 -8.85 16.42 -7.38
C ALA A 128 -9.94 15.84 -6.46
N GLU A 129 -10.48 16.61 -5.51
CA GLU A 129 -11.52 16.14 -4.58
C GLU A 129 -12.78 15.61 -5.29
N LYS A 130 -13.20 16.25 -6.38
CA LYS A 130 -14.34 15.78 -7.19
C LYS A 130 -14.02 14.45 -7.88
N ILE A 131 -12.80 14.29 -8.39
CA ILE A 131 -12.36 13.07 -9.05
C ILE A 131 -12.31 11.92 -8.04
N PHE A 132 -11.67 12.13 -6.89
CA PHE A 132 -11.56 11.12 -5.83
C PHE A 132 -12.93 10.71 -5.29
N SER A 133 -13.82 11.66 -5.01
CA SER A 133 -15.16 11.32 -4.49
C SER A 133 -15.98 10.47 -5.48
N ILE A 134 -15.85 10.71 -6.79
CA ILE A 134 -16.50 9.88 -7.81
C ILE A 134 -15.90 8.46 -7.81
N ILE A 135 -14.58 8.33 -7.72
CA ILE A 135 -13.92 7.01 -7.69
C ILE A 135 -14.30 6.23 -6.42
N GLU A 136 -14.24 6.88 -5.27
CA GLU A 136 -14.64 6.32 -3.96
C GLU A 136 -16.09 5.83 -4.01
N THR A 137 -17.01 6.64 -4.56
CA THR A 137 -18.44 6.30 -4.61
C THR A 137 -18.77 5.15 -5.57
N TYR A 138 -18.10 5.07 -6.72
CA TYR A 138 -18.54 4.16 -7.80
C TYR A 138 -17.61 2.98 -8.08
N ILE A 139 -16.33 3.04 -7.70
CA ILE A 139 -15.31 2.08 -8.11
C ILE A 139 -14.64 1.41 -6.91
N GLU A 140 -14.34 2.15 -5.85
CA GLU A 140 -13.54 1.64 -4.72
C GLU A 140 -14.14 0.37 -4.10
N GLU A 141 -15.41 0.41 -3.69
CA GLU A 141 -16.08 -0.73 -3.06
C GLU A 141 -16.09 -1.96 -3.97
N VAL A 142 -16.33 -1.77 -5.29
CA VAL A 142 -16.37 -2.86 -6.27
C VAL A 142 -15.00 -3.51 -6.41
N ILE A 143 -13.94 -2.70 -6.50
CA ILE A 143 -12.56 -3.19 -6.61
C ILE A 143 -12.14 -3.89 -5.33
N PHE A 144 -12.50 -3.36 -4.15
CA PHE A 144 -12.16 -3.99 -2.86
C PHE A 144 -12.84 -5.34 -2.71
N ILE A 145 -14.13 -5.44 -3.04
CA ILE A 145 -14.85 -6.72 -3.01
C ILE A 145 -14.18 -7.73 -3.95
N ALA A 146 -13.92 -7.34 -5.21
CA ALA A 146 -13.27 -8.22 -6.17
C ALA A 146 -11.88 -8.67 -5.69
N PHE A 147 -11.08 -7.73 -5.18
CA PHE A 147 -9.73 -7.98 -4.68
C PHE A 147 -9.72 -8.96 -3.50
N PHE A 148 -10.55 -8.74 -2.48
CA PHE A 148 -10.58 -9.60 -1.29
C PHE A 148 -11.22 -10.96 -1.58
N VAL A 149 -12.22 -11.04 -2.46
CA VAL A 149 -12.80 -12.34 -2.88
C VAL A 149 -11.77 -13.16 -3.65
N ILE A 150 -11.08 -12.57 -4.62
CA ILE A 150 -10.06 -13.27 -5.42
C ILE A 150 -8.88 -13.66 -4.52
N SER A 151 -8.41 -12.76 -3.65
CA SER A 151 -7.32 -13.06 -2.72
C SER A 151 -7.72 -14.16 -1.75
N GLY A 152 -8.93 -14.09 -1.19
CA GLY A 152 -9.49 -15.12 -0.32
C GLY A 152 -9.63 -16.47 -1.01
N ALA A 153 -9.91 -16.50 -2.32
CA ALA A 153 -9.99 -17.74 -3.10
C ALA A 153 -8.63 -18.42 -3.29
N HIS A 154 -7.52 -17.70 -3.16
CA HIS A 154 -6.16 -18.27 -3.19
C HIS A 154 -5.71 -18.81 -1.82
N VAL A 155 -6.51 -18.67 -0.78
CA VAL A 155 -6.16 -19.17 0.56
C VAL A 155 -6.22 -20.70 0.56
N ASP A 156 -5.08 -21.31 0.81
CA ASP A 156 -4.96 -22.71 1.18
C ASP A 156 -4.97 -22.81 2.71
N PHE A 157 -6.12 -23.20 3.26
CA PHE A 157 -6.29 -23.39 4.69
C PHE A 157 -5.31 -24.42 5.26
N SER A 158 -4.90 -25.43 4.49
CA SER A 158 -3.94 -26.44 4.94
C SER A 158 -2.56 -25.81 5.17
N VAL A 159 -2.12 -24.96 4.24
CA VAL A 159 -0.86 -24.21 4.35
C VAL A 159 -0.95 -23.21 5.49
N LEU A 160 -2.08 -22.50 5.62
CA LEU A 160 -2.31 -21.53 6.69
C LEU A 160 -2.27 -22.19 8.07
N PHE A 161 -2.97 -23.31 8.26
CA PHE A 161 -2.96 -24.05 9.53
C PHE A 161 -1.61 -24.69 9.81
N SER A 162 -0.89 -25.15 8.80
CA SER A 162 0.48 -25.67 8.98
C SER A 162 1.47 -24.55 9.33
N SER A 163 1.21 -23.33 8.85
CA SER A 163 2.07 -22.14 9.02
C SER A 163 1.57 -21.17 10.08
N TRP A 164 0.65 -21.58 10.97
CA TRP A 164 0.01 -20.67 11.94
C TRP A 164 1.01 -19.95 12.85
N MET A 165 2.13 -20.60 13.19
CA MET A 165 3.21 -19.98 13.98
C MET A 165 3.85 -18.81 13.23
N LEU A 166 4.01 -18.92 11.90
CA LEU A 166 4.53 -17.82 11.07
C LEU A 166 3.56 -16.64 11.04
N VAL A 167 2.24 -16.91 11.01
CA VAL A 167 1.20 -15.86 11.12
C VAL A 167 1.34 -15.11 12.44
N VAL A 168 1.43 -15.83 13.56
CA VAL A 168 1.56 -15.21 14.89
C VAL A 168 2.85 -14.40 15.00
N VAL A 169 3.98 -14.96 14.55
CA VAL A 169 5.28 -14.27 14.55
C VAL A 169 5.24 -13.03 13.67
N TYR A 170 4.67 -13.13 12.46
CA TYR A 170 4.52 -12.00 11.55
C TYR A 170 3.70 -10.87 12.17
N ILE A 171 2.54 -11.17 12.77
CA ILE A 171 1.70 -10.18 13.44
C ILE A 171 2.46 -9.53 14.60
N ALA A 172 3.16 -10.34 15.43
CA ALA A 172 3.90 -9.83 16.57
C ALA A 172 5.04 -8.89 16.15
N ILE A 173 5.86 -9.32 15.19
CA ILE A 173 6.96 -8.51 14.66
C ILE A 173 6.42 -7.22 14.02
N ARG A 174 5.35 -7.31 13.24
CA ARG A 174 4.72 -6.13 12.62
C ARG A 174 4.22 -5.16 13.67
N PHE A 175 3.51 -5.64 14.70
CA PHE A 175 3.01 -4.81 15.78
C PHE A 175 4.15 -4.13 16.54
N ILE A 176 5.18 -4.88 16.95
CA ILE A 176 6.34 -4.35 17.66
C ILE A 176 7.07 -3.33 16.79
N GLY A 177 7.34 -3.64 15.53
CA GLY A 177 8.02 -2.75 14.58
C GLY A 177 7.25 -1.45 14.35
N LYS A 178 5.94 -1.52 14.09
CA LYS A 178 5.08 -0.35 13.94
C LYS A 178 5.03 0.49 15.21
N TYR A 179 4.87 -0.15 16.37
CA TYR A 179 4.77 0.56 17.64
C TYR A 179 6.08 1.26 18.03
N THR A 180 7.18 0.50 18.03
CA THR A 180 8.50 1.02 18.39
C THR A 180 9.02 2.03 17.36
N GLY A 181 8.82 1.77 16.07
CA GLY A 181 9.18 2.69 15.00
C GLY A 181 8.41 4.00 15.06
N ALA A 182 7.09 3.96 15.26
CA ALA A 182 6.27 5.16 15.41
C ALA A 182 6.64 5.95 16.68
N MET A 183 6.89 5.25 17.79
CA MET A 183 7.32 5.88 19.04
C MET A 183 8.70 6.54 18.88
N ALA A 184 9.68 5.84 18.30
CA ALA A 184 11.01 6.38 18.05
C ALA A 184 10.95 7.59 17.10
N GLY A 185 10.20 7.50 16.00
CA GLY A 185 9.98 8.61 15.07
C GLY A 185 9.34 9.82 15.75
N GLY A 186 8.32 9.58 16.61
CA GLY A 186 7.69 10.63 17.41
C GLY A 186 8.64 11.29 18.42
N LEU A 187 9.53 10.52 19.06
CA LEU A 187 10.53 11.05 19.99
C LEU A 187 11.60 11.87 19.27
N ILE A 188 12.15 11.34 18.16
CA ILE A 188 13.20 12.01 17.37
C ILE A 188 12.68 13.33 16.79
N SER A 189 11.45 13.34 16.28
CA SER A 189 10.79 14.54 15.75
C SER A 189 10.27 15.50 16.83
N LYS A 190 10.40 15.15 18.12
CA LYS A 190 9.84 15.91 19.26
C LYS A 190 8.34 16.15 19.13
N ALA A 191 7.62 15.17 18.58
CA ALA A 191 6.17 15.23 18.42
C ALA A 191 5.45 15.23 19.78
N PRO A 192 4.24 15.81 19.87
CA PRO A 192 3.41 15.77 21.08
C PRO A 192 3.16 14.34 21.56
N ALA A 193 3.00 14.16 22.87
CA ALA A 193 2.75 12.86 23.48
C ALA A 193 1.49 12.15 22.92
N SER A 194 0.50 12.93 22.44
CA SER A 194 -0.69 12.41 21.77
C SER A 194 -0.37 11.69 20.46
N ILE A 195 0.72 12.02 19.78
CA ILE A 195 1.21 11.33 18.58
C ILE A 195 2.14 10.20 19.00
N THR A 196 3.19 10.52 19.75
CA THR A 196 4.27 9.58 20.10
C THR A 196 3.79 8.31 20.81
N LYS A 197 2.74 8.42 21.65
CA LYS A 197 2.20 7.27 22.41
C LYS A 197 1.11 6.49 21.67
N ASN A 198 0.47 7.09 20.65
CA ASN A 198 -0.76 6.57 20.05
C ASN A 198 -0.61 6.18 18.57
N LEU A 199 0.33 6.79 17.84
CA LEU A 199 0.54 6.56 16.41
C LEU A 199 0.75 5.08 16.08
N GLY A 200 1.55 4.37 16.86
CA GLY A 200 1.78 2.94 16.67
C GLY A 200 0.51 2.09 16.71
N PHE A 201 -0.43 2.42 17.60
CA PHE A 201 -1.73 1.73 17.66
C PHE A 201 -2.63 2.08 16.46
N ALA A 202 -2.58 3.33 16.00
CA ALA A 202 -3.37 3.76 14.85
C ALA A 202 -2.89 3.16 13.52
N LEU A 203 -1.65 2.66 13.46
CA LEU A 203 -1.05 2.00 12.28
C LEU A 203 -1.16 0.46 12.33
N VAL A 204 -1.92 -0.10 13.27
CA VAL A 204 -2.18 -1.55 13.35
C VAL A 204 -3.01 -2.06 12.17
N PRO A 205 -4.05 -1.37 11.67
CA PRO A 205 -4.76 -1.80 10.47
C PRO A 205 -3.78 -2.12 9.31
N GLN A 206 -4.15 -3.08 8.48
CA GLN A 206 -3.33 -3.55 7.37
C GLN A 206 -4.15 -3.51 6.09
N GLY A 207 -3.74 -2.68 5.13
CA GLY A 207 -4.43 -2.54 3.85
C GLY A 207 -4.18 -3.71 2.90
N GLY A 208 -4.91 -3.71 1.77
CA GLY A 208 -4.83 -4.75 0.75
C GLY A 208 -3.53 -4.79 -0.05
N ILE A 209 -2.72 -3.72 -0.06
CA ILE A 209 -1.49 -3.62 -0.87
C ILE A 209 -0.55 -4.80 -0.60
N VAL A 210 -0.34 -5.16 0.68
CA VAL A 210 0.54 -6.27 1.06
C VAL A 210 0.08 -7.64 0.52
N VAL A 211 -1.23 -7.86 0.43
CA VAL A 211 -1.79 -9.07 -0.19
C VAL A 211 -1.52 -9.07 -1.69
N GLY A 212 -1.62 -7.90 -2.35
CA GLY A 212 -1.26 -7.74 -3.75
C GLY A 212 0.22 -8.03 -4.02
N LEU A 213 1.12 -7.51 -3.18
CA LEU A 213 2.55 -7.79 -3.25
C LEU A 213 2.85 -9.29 -3.06
N ALA A 214 2.19 -9.94 -2.10
CA ALA A 214 2.35 -11.37 -1.88
C ALA A 214 1.84 -12.22 -3.07
N LEU A 215 0.74 -11.78 -3.72
CA LEU A 215 0.23 -12.44 -4.92
C LEU A 215 1.21 -12.30 -6.10
N MET A 216 1.83 -11.13 -6.27
CA MET A 216 2.88 -10.94 -7.30
C MET A 216 4.08 -11.85 -7.06
N MET A 217 4.51 -12.02 -5.80
CA MET A 217 5.58 -12.95 -5.46
C MET A 217 5.19 -14.41 -5.77
N TYR A 218 3.96 -14.81 -5.43
CA TYR A 218 3.43 -16.14 -5.76
C TYR A 218 3.39 -16.42 -7.27
N GLN A 219 3.11 -15.39 -8.07
CA GLN A 219 3.08 -15.48 -9.54
C GLN A 219 4.46 -15.38 -10.19
N THR A 220 5.52 -15.12 -9.40
CA THR A 220 6.88 -15.00 -9.93
C THR A 220 7.47 -16.39 -10.18
N PRO A 221 7.90 -16.71 -11.42
CA PRO A 221 8.47 -18.02 -11.73
C PRO A 221 9.70 -18.35 -10.88
N GLY A 222 9.76 -19.57 -10.36
CA GLY A 222 10.83 -20.06 -9.49
C GLY A 222 10.70 -19.68 -8.01
N LEU A 223 9.63 -18.98 -7.63
CA LEU A 223 9.31 -18.64 -6.24
C LEU A 223 7.96 -19.20 -5.78
N GLU A 224 7.36 -20.14 -6.51
CA GLU A 224 5.99 -20.59 -6.32
C GLU A 224 5.74 -21.15 -4.91
N ASP A 225 6.64 -22.02 -4.43
CA ASP A 225 6.50 -22.65 -3.11
C ASP A 225 6.60 -21.64 -1.96
N VAL A 226 7.61 -20.76 -2.03
CA VAL A 226 7.84 -19.72 -1.00
C VAL A 226 6.75 -18.65 -1.07
N GLY A 227 6.36 -18.27 -2.28
CA GLY A 227 5.28 -17.34 -2.54
C GLY A 227 3.94 -17.84 -2.02
N ASN A 228 3.66 -19.14 -2.13
CA ASN A 228 2.44 -19.75 -1.58
C ASN A 228 2.38 -19.62 -0.05
N ILE A 229 3.50 -19.88 0.63
CA ILE A 229 3.60 -19.70 2.09
C ILE A 229 3.39 -18.22 2.47
N ILE A 230 4.08 -17.30 1.78
CA ILE A 230 4.00 -15.86 2.06
C ILE A 230 2.58 -15.34 1.80
N LEU A 231 1.94 -15.74 0.71
CA LEU A 231 0.57 -15.37 0.37
C LEU A 231 -0.40 -15.80 1.47
N ASN A 232 -0.36 -17.06 1.88
CA ASN A 232 -1.23 -17.58 2.92
C ASN A 232 -0.99 -16.92 4.29
N VAL A 233 0.27 -16.76 4.69
CA VAL A 233 0.61 -16.07 5.94
C VAL A 233 0.14 -14.62 5.92
N THR A 234 0.31 -13.93 4.79
CA THR A 234 -0.10 -12.54 4.60
C THR A 234 -1.61 -12.38 4.64
N ILE A 235 -2.37 -13.24 3.96
CA ILE A 235 -3.84 -13.18 3.98
C ILE A 235 -4.37 -13.50 5.38
N GLY A 236 -3.85 -14.54 6.04
CA GLY A 236 -4.24 -14.90 7.41
C GLY A 236 -3.96 -13.77 8.40
N ALA A 237 -2.80 -13.13 8.29
CA ALA A 237 -2.48 -11.96 9.09
C ALA A 237 -3.36 -10.74 8.76
N THR A 238 -3.65 -10.50 7.49
CA THR A 238 -4.53 -9.41 7.05
C THR A 238 -5.94 -9.60 7.62
N ALA A 239 -6.49 -10.81 7.56
CA ALA A 239 -7.78 -11.13 8.14
C ALA A 239 -7.83 -10.85 9.65
N ILE A 240 -6.78 -11.22 10.39
CA ILE A 240 -6.69 -10.90 11.82
C ILE A 240 -6.62 -9.38 12.03
N HIS A 241 -5.79 -8.67 11.26
CA HIS A 241 -5.66 -7.21 11.34
C HIS A 241 -6.93 -6.45 10.95
N GLU A 242 -7.76 -6.96 10.03
CA GLU A 242 -9.06 -6.36 9.71
C GLU A 242 -10.05 -6.49 10.88
N ILE A 243 -9.96 -7.56 11.67
CA ILE A 243 -10.80 -7.74 12.87
C ILE A 243 -10.32 -6.85 14.02
N ILE A 244 -9.02 -6.85 14.32
CA ILE A 244 -8.47 -6.15 15.50
C ILE A 244 -8.11 -4.68 15.22
N GLY A 245 -7.82 -4.35 13.96
CA GLY A 245 -7.29 -3.06 13.53
C GLY A 245 -8.26 -1.91 13.79
N PRO A 246 -9.52 -1.95 13.30
CA PRO A 246 -10.47 -0.86 13.51
C PRO A 246 -10.75 -0.56 14.99
N PRO A 247 -10.95 -1.55 15.88
CA PRO A 247 -11.06 -1.31 17.32
C PRO A 247 -9.83 -0.63 17.93
N ILE A 248 -8.62 -1.08 17.57
CA ILE A 248 -7.36 -0.52 18.12
C ILE A 248 -7.11 0.91 17.58
N ALA A 249 -7.39 1.16 16.30
CA ALA A 249 -7.29 2.49 15.70
C ALA A 249 -8.30 3.46 16.34
N LYS A 250 -9.55 3.02 16.57
CA LYS A 250 -10.56 3.79 17.30
C LYS A 250 -10.10 4.10 18.72
N PHE A 251 -9.57 3.11 19.44
CA PHE A 251 -9.02 3.31 20.77
C PHE A 251 -7.91 4.36 20.79
N SER A 252 -7.00 4.31 19.82
CA SER A 252 -5.90 5.26 19.67
C SER A 252 -6.39 6.70 19.47
N LEU A 253 -7.32 6.90 18.53
CA LEU A 253 -7.92 8.21 18.26
C LEU A 253 -8.72 8.74 19.45
N ARG A 254 -9.45 7.87 20.18
CA ARG A 254 -10.16 8.23 21.41
C ARG A 254 -9.19 8.69 22.49
N ARG A 255 -8.11 7.95 22.70
CA ARG A 255 -7.07 8.29 23.69
C ARG A 255 -6.36 9.60 23.36
N ALA A 256 -6.30 9.99 22.09
CA ALA A 256 -5.80 11.29 21.65
C ALA A 256 -6.84 12.42 21.74
N GLY A 257 -8.12 12.12 22.05
CA GLY A 257 -9.21 13.09 22.13
C GLY A 257 -9.69 13.59 20.77
N GLU A 258 -9.47 12.83 19.69
CA GLU A 258 -9.74 13.29 18.31
C GLU A 258 -11.04 12.74 17.70
N LEU A 259 -11.78 11.90 18.44
CA LEU A 259 -13.11 11.44 18.02
C LEU A 259 -14.17 12.47 18.43
N LYS A 260 -15.04 12.89 17.50
CA LYS A 260 -16.23 13.66 17.85
C LYS A 260 -17.35 12.70 18.27
N GLY A 261 -17.75 12.77 19.54
CA GLY A 261 -18.90 12.04 20.08
C GLY A 261 -18.58 10.79 20.92
N GLY A 262 -17.52 10.83 21.74
CA GLY A 262 -17.21 9.75 22.68
C GLY A 262 -17.14 10.23 24.13
N GLU A 263 -18.25 10.03 24.85
CA GLU A 263 -18.18 9.40 26.16
C GLU A 263 -17.56 7.98 26.03
#